data_AF-A0A482WQ80-F1
#
_entry.id   AF-A0A482WQ80-F1
#
_cell.length_a   1.000
_cell.length_b   1.000
_cell.length_c   1.000
_cell.angle_alpha   90.00
_cell.angle_beta   90.00
_cell.angle_gamma   90.00
#
_symmetry.space_group_name_H-M   'P 1'
#
loop_
_entity.id
_entity.type
_entity.pdbx_description
1 polymer ?
#
loop_
_entity_poly.entity_id
_entity_poly.type
_entity_poly.pdbx_seq_one_letter_code
_entity_poly.pdbx_strand_id
1 'polypeptide(L)'
;MSGSHKKRAVDVSVRDETSSDGLSDDNAMETQQHEEIQVDFEGRNPIDSDFHGIRQLLHQLFLKAHVNLSDLTNLIIEQNYIGSVIKQSDIDEDSGDDDDDDVDPNDVYGVTSIINLTDKQHYECVDQLRNLLREMCAEHGTDQSNAYVRAMLSDTNTVGLLINERFINFPAQIAVPLLENAT
;
A
#
# COMPACT_ATOMS: atom_id res chain seq x y z
N MET A 1 -58.00 5.86 26.27
CA MET A 1 -56.54 6.08 26.36
C MET A 1 -56.02 6.17 24.93
N SER A 2 -55.76 7.40 24.45
CA SER A 2 -54.42 7.98 24.21
C SER A 2 -53.71 7.32 23.01
N GLY A 3 -53.30 7.98 21.92
CA GLY A 3 -53.33 9.39 21.51
C GLY A 3 -52.45 9.61 20.25
N SER A 4 -52.75 10.68 19.51
CA SER A 4 -51.89 11.54 18.64
C SER A 4 -51.20 10.95 17.38
N HIS A 5 -51.42 11.36 16.12
CA HIS A 5 -51.45 12.67 15.41
C HIS A 5 -50.10 13.40 15.26
N LYS A 6 -49.62 13.59 14.01
CA LYS A 6 -49.21 14.89 13.39
C LYS A 6 -48.69 14.68 11.96
N LYS A 7 -49.39 15.17 10.92
CA LYS A 7 -49.36 16.52 10.26
C LYS A 7 -48.43 16.60 9.05
N ARG A 8 -49.02 16.77 7.86
CA ARG A 8 -48.42 17.38 6.66
C ARG A 8 -49.36 18.47 6.17
N ALA A 9 -48.83 19.68 5.98
CA ALA A 9 -49.30 20.69 5.03
C ALA A 9 -48.36 21.90 5.12
N VAL A 10 -47.79 22.31 3.99
CA VAL A 10 -47.86 23.71 3.50
C VAL A 10 -47.84 23.63 1.96
N ASP A 11 -48.88 24.22 1.39
CA ASP A 11 -49.12 24.58 0.00
C ASP A 11 -48.60 26.01 -0.24
N VAL A 12 -47.97 26.28 -1.39
CA VAL A 12 -48.10 27.57 -2.07
C VAL A 12 -47.96 27.35 -3.58
N SER A 13 -49.09 27.45 -4.26
CA SER A 13 -49.23 27.65 -5.71
C SER A 13 -48.93 29.09 -6.14
N VAL A 14 -48.27 29.30 -7.29
CA VAL A 14 -48.63 30.38 -8.24
C VAL A 14 -48.36 29.89 -9.67
N ARG A 15 -49.38 30.01 -10.52
CA ARG A 15 -49.44 29.72 -11.97
C ARG A 15 -48.91 30.91 -12.79
N ASP A 16 -48.36 30.69 -13.98
CA ASP A 16 -49.08 31.01 -15.23
C ASP A 16 -48.38 30.44 -16.49
N GLU A 17 -49.18 30.24 -17.52
CA GLU A 17 -48.94 29.43 -18.71
C GLU A 17 -48.10 30.09 -19.80
N THR A 18 -47.39 29.28 -20.60
CA THR A 18 -47.27 29.51 -22.06
C THR A 18 -47.06 28.18 -22.79
N SER A 19 -47.97 27.89 -23.72
CA SER A 19 -47.89 26.82 -24.71
C SER A 19 -46.83 27.13 -25.78
N SER A 20 -46.03 26.13 -26.18
CA SER A 20 -45.42 26.10 -27.51
C SER A 20 -45.06 24.66 -27.89
N ASP A 21 -45.34 24.37 -29.15
CA ASP A 21 -45.43 23.08 -29.83
C ASP A 21 -44.16 22.23 -29.83
N GLY A 22 -44.37 20.93 -29.97
CA GLY A 22 -43.31 19.95 -30.15
C GLY A 22 -42.59 20.11 -31.48
N LEU A 23 -41.26 19.95 -31.43
CA LEU A 23 -40.43 19.49 -32.53
C LEU A 23 -39.32 18.60 -31.96
N SER A 24 -39.13 17.49 -32.65
CA SER A 24 -38.24 16.38 -32.38
C SER A 24 -36.74 16.74 -32.41
N ASP A 25 -35.98 15.83 -31.80
CA ASP A 25 -34.81 15.16 -32.39
C ASP A 25 -33.42 15.45 -31.78
N ASP A 26 -32.75 14.32 -31.53
CA ASP A 26 -31.36 14.09 -31.18
C ASP A 26 -30.71 14.91 -30.05
N ASN A 27 -30.77 14.34 -28.85
CA ASN A 27 -29.66 14.46 -27.92
C ASN A 27 -29.36 13.08 -27.32
N ALA A 28 -28.87 12.18 -28.17
CA ALA A 28 -28.19 10.97 -27.72
C ALA A 28 -26.92 11.40 -26.98
N MET A 29 -27.05 11.70 -25.69
CA MET A 29 -25.91 11.74 -24.80
C MET A 29 -25.33 10.33 -24.75
N GLU A 30 -24.29 10.09 -25.54
CA GLU A 30 -23.39 8.95 -25.38
C GLU A 30 -22.96 8.94 -23.92
N THR A 31 -23.62 8.07 -23.16
CA THR A 31 -23.23 7.76 -21.80
C THR A 31 -21.93 7.00 -21.99
N GLN A 32 -20.80 7.69 -21.88
CA GLN A 32 -19.50 7.05 -21.76
C GLN A 32 -19.60 6.11 -20.57
N GLN A 33 -19.88 4.85 -20.85
CA GLN A 33 -19.85 3.79 -19.85
C GLN A 33 -18.41 3.81 -19.34
N HIS A 34 -18.23 4.31 -18.13
CA HIS A 34 -16.96 4.11 -17.43
C HIS A 34 -16.87 2.61 -17.22
N GLU A 35 -16.09 1.97 -18.07
CA GLU A 35 -15.77 0.57 -17.95
C GLU A 35 -14.99 0.41 -16.64
N GLU A 36 -15.64 -0.16 -15.63
CA GLU A 36 -15.01 -0.43 -14.35
C GLU A 36 -14.02 -1.58 -14.56
N ILE A 37 -12.74 -1.26 -14.74
CA ILE A 37 -11.67 -2.25 -14.81
C ILE A 37 -11.53 -2.88 -13.42
N GLN A 38 -11.90 -4.17 -13.31
CA GLN A 38 -11.66 -4.95 -12.10
C GLN A 38 -10.20 -5.38 -12.10
N VAL A 39 -9.41 -4.77 -11.22
CA VAL A 39 -8.01 -5.15 -10.99
C VAL A 39 -7.93 -5.95 -9.71
N ASP A 40 -7.48 -7.21 -9.84
CA ASP A 40 -7.20 -8.07 -8.71
C ASP A 40 -5.72 -7.96 -8.30
N PHE A 41 -5.49 -8.05 -6.99
CA PHE A 41 -4.16 -7.96 -6.40
C PHE A 41 -3.89 -9.18 -5.55
N GLU A 42 -2.72 -9.77 -5.74
CA GLU A 42 -2.28 -10.93 -4.96
C GLU A 42 -1.02 -10.64 -4.16
N GLY A 43 -0.94 -11.25 -2.99
CA GLY A 43 0.24 -11.23 -2.13
C GLY A 43 1.05 -12.51 -2.31
N ARG A 44 2.26 -12.43 -2.85
CA ARG A 44 3.17 -13.58 -3.03
C ARG A 44 4.54 -13.34 -2.41
N ASN A 45 5.35 -14.38 -2.30
CA ASN A 45 6.71 -14.24 -1.77
C ASN A 45 7.57 -13.38 -2.71
N PRO A 46 8.50 -12.56 -2.17
CA PRO A 46 9.45 -11.80 -2.99
C PRO A 46 10.35 -12.72 -3.83
N ILE A 47 10.63 -12.33 -5.07
CA ILE A 47 11.60 -13.00 -5.95
C ILE A 47 12.58 -11.99 -6.55
N ASP A 48 13.63 -12.47 -7.22
CA ASP A 48 14.70 -11.61 -7.76
C ASP A 48 14.19 -10.55 -8.75
N SER A 49 13.15 -10.85 -9.52
CA SER A 49 12.55 -9.88 -10.45
C SER A 49 11.86 -8.70 -9.75
N ASP A 50 11.50 -8.85 -8.48
CA ASP A 50 10.81 -7.81 -7.69
C ASP A 50 11.79 -6.77 -7.10
N PHE A 51 13.10 -6.95 -7.32
CA PHE A 51 14.15 -6.11 -6.73
C PHE A 51 13.91 -4.62 -6.94
N HIS A 52 13.54 -4.21 -8.16
CA HIS A 52 13.43 -2.79 -8.46
C HIS A 52 12.23 -2.14 -7.74
N GLY A 53 11.06 -2.77 -7.80
CA GLY A 53 9.86 -2.32 -7.09
C GLY A 53 10.01 -2.31 -5.57
N ILE A 54 10.60 -3.36 -4.96
CA ILE A 54 10.89 -3.38 -3.52
C ILE A 54 11.85 -2.24 -3.14
N ARG A 55 12.94 -2.06 -3.91
CA ARG A 55 13.92 -1.00 -3.65
C ARG A 55 13.28 0.39 -3.74
N GLN A 56 12.34 0.61 -4.65
CA GLN A 56 11.60 1.86 -4.77
C GLN A 56 10.74 2.12 -3.51
N LEU A 57 10.03 1.11 -3.01
CA LEU A 57 9.26 1.20 -1.77
C LEU A 57 10.17 1.54 -0.57
N LEU A 58 11.30 0.84 -0.44
CA LEU A 58 12.27 1.13 0.62
C LEU A 58 12.87 2.52 0.51
N HIS A 59 13.09 3.04 -0.70
CA HIS A 59 13.57 4.41 -0.90
C HIS A 59 12.56 5.44 -0.41
N GLN A 60 11.27 5.19 -0.63
CA GLN A 60 10.19 6.04 -0.11
C GLN A 60 10.09 6.00 1.42
N LEU A 61 10.35 4.85 2.04
CA LEU A 61 10.36 4.67 3.49
C LEU A 61 11.58 5.37 4.15
N PHE A 62 12.75 5.27 3.53
CA PHE A 62 14.04 5.70 4.09
C PHE A 62 14.62 6.97 3.45
N LEU A 63 13.79 7.88 2.92
CA LEU A 63 14.17 9.05 2.10
C LEU A 63 15.40 9.87 2.55
N LYS A 64 15.64 9.98 3.87
CA LYS A 64 16.74 10.76 4.44
C LYS A 64 17.76 9.91 5.20
N ALA A 65 17.55 8.61 5.27
CA ALA A 65 18.39 7.71 6.03
C ALA A 65 19.53 7.18 5.17
N HIS A 66 20.71 7.06 5.78
CA HIS A 66 21.88 6.46 5.15
C HIS A 66 21.84 4.94 5.34
N VAL A 67 20.93 4.27 4.63
CA VAL A 67 20.82 2.81 4.60
C VAL A 67 21.08 2.32 3.17
N ASN A 68 21.92 1.29 3.01
CA ASN A 68 22.11 0.62 1.73
C ASN A 68 20.85 -0.17 1.37
N LEU A 69 19.99 0.48 0.59
CA LEU A 69 18.70 -0.08 0.18
C LEU A 69 18.86 -1.25 -0.78
N SER A 70 19.93 -1.30 -1.57
CA SER A 70 20.19 -2.42 -2.48
C SER A 70 20.47 -3.69 -1.68
N ASP A 71 21.34 -3.61 -0.67
CA ASP A 71 21.64 -4.75 0.22
C ASP A 71 20.41 -5.14 1.05
N LEU A 72 19.65 -4.15 1.54
CA LEU A 72 18.39 -4.42 2.26
C LEU A 72 17.35 -5.11 1.37
N THR A 73 17.25 -4.72 0.11
CA THR A 73 16.35 -5.35 -0.87
C THR A 73 16.76 -6.80 -1.13
N ASN A 74 18.05 -7.05 -1.40
CA ASN A 74 18.58 -8.40 -1.56
C ASN A 74 18.30 -9.24 -0.31
N LEU A 75 18.48 -8.67 0.88
CA LEU A 75 18.21 -9.34 2.15
C LEU A 75 16.75 -9.77 2.30
N ILE A 76 15.80 -8.95 1.84
CA ILE A 76 14.37 -9.27 1.84
C ILE A 76 14.08 -10.42 0.87
N ILE A 77 14.64 -10.39 -0.34
CA ILE A 77 14.43 -11.42 -1.36
C ILE A 77 15.06 -12.76 -0.95
N GLU A 78 16.27 -12.73 -0.40
CA GLU A 78 16.96 -13.92 0.15
C GLU A 78 16.15 -14.59 1.27
N GLN A 79 15.30 -13.84 1.98
CA GLN A 79 14.37 -14.37 2.98
C GLN A 79 13.09 -14.91 2.32
N ASN A 80 13.24 -15.89 1.43
CA ASN A 80 12.16 -16.52 0.66
C ASN A 80 10.99 -17.14 1.47
N TYR A 81 11.07 -17.18 2.81
CA TYR A 81 10.01 -17.64 3.72
C TYR A 81 9.41 -16.53 4.60
N ILE A 82 9.93 -15.30 4.55
CA ILE A 82 9.52 -14.21 5.44
C ILE A 82 9.21 -12.96 4.61
N GLY A 83 7.91 -12.70 4.48
CA GLY A 83 7.38 -11.52 3.84
C GLY A 83 6.66 -11.80 2.53
N SER A 84 5.97 -10.78 2.04
CA SER A 84 5.14 -10.80 0.85
C SER A 84 5.26 -9.49 0.08
N VAL A 85 5.11 -9.58 -1.23
CA VAL A 85 4.92 -8.45 -2.14
C VAL A 85 3.51 -8.48 -2.71
N ILE A 86 2.91 -7.30 -2.94
CA ILE A 86 1.67 -7.19 -3.71
C ILE A 86 2.00 -6.92 -5.16
N LYS A 87 1.39 -7.70 -6.05
CA LYS A 87 1.36 -7.43 -7.49
C LYS A 87 -0.07 -7.51 -8.00
N GLN A 88 -0.31 -6.86 -9.13
CA GLN A 88 -1.54 -7.10 -9.89
C GLN A 88 -1.50 -8.55 -10.37
N SER A 89 -2.56 -9.31 -10.14
CA SER A 89 -2.65 -10.66 -10.70
C SER A 89 -2.84 -10.54 -12.20
N ASP A 90 -2.11 -11.35 -12.96
CA ASP A 90 -2.32 -11.50 -14.39
C ASP A 90 -3.73 -12.06 -14.60
N ILE A 91 -4.68 -11.20 -14.97
CA ILE A 91 -5.95 -11.65 -15.53
C ILE A 91 -5.60 -12.03 -16.95
N ASP A 92 -5.79 -13.31 -17.28
CA ASP A 92 -5.54 -13.93 -18.58
C ASP A 92 -5.61 -12.92 -19.74
N GLU A 93 -4.49 -12.80 -20.43
CA GLU A 93 -4.34 -12.12 -21.72
C GLU A 93 -5.26 -12.76 -22.78
N ASP A 94 -6.56 -12.49 -22.72
CA ASP A 94 -7.47 -12.68 -23.86
C ASP A 94 -7.50 -11.43 -24.75
N SER A 95 -6.71 -10.40 -24.42
CA SER A 95 -6.33 -9.32 -25.33
C SER A 95 -5.04 -9.70 -26.03
N GLY A 96 -5.18 -10.42 -27.14
CA GLY A 96 -4.06 -10.70 -28.05
C GLY A 96 -3.46 -9.40 -28.58
N ASP A 97 -2.26 -9.08 -28.10
CA ASP A 97 -1.20 -8.50 -28.90
C ASP A 97 0.14 -8.99 -28.31
N ASP A 98 0.88 -9.69 -29.14
CA ASP A 98 2.20 -10.24 -28.88
C ASP A 98 3.23 -9.11 -28.63
N ASP A 99 3.34 -8.60 -27.40
CA ASP A 99 4.48 -7.77 -26.96
C ASP A 99 4.93 -8.23 -25.56
N ASP A 100 5.65 -9.36 -25.52
CA ASP A 100 6.30 -10.02 -24.36
C ASP A 100 7.37 -9.16 -23.62
N ASP A 101 7.44 -7.83 -23.88
CA ASP A 101 8.56 -6.97 -23.49
C ASP A 101 8.22 -5.82 -22.50
N ASP A 102 6.95 -5.64 -22.09
CA ASP A 102 6.51 -4.48 -21.27
C ASP A 102 6.09 -4.80 -19.82
N VAL A 103 6.70 -5.82 -19.19
CA VAL A 103 6.52 -6.03 -17.73
C VAL A 103 7.28 -4.92 -16.97
N ASP A 104 6.54 -3.96 -16.39
CA ASP A 104 7.13 -2.86 -15.61
C ASP A 104 7.97 -3.44 -14.45
N PRO A 105 9.29 -3.17 -14.38
CA PRO A 105 10.13 -3.64 -13.28
C PRO A 105 9.71 -3.08 -11.90
N ASN A 106 8.80 -2.09 -11.87
CA ASN A 106 8.23 -1.50 -10.67
C ASN A 106 6.78 -1.93 -10.38
N ASP A 107 6.34 -3.05 -10.95
CA ASP A 107 5.02 -3.67 -10.74
C ASP A 107 4.76 -4.23 -9.31
N VAL A 108 5.58 -3.85 -8.33
CA VAL A 108 5.41 -4.16 -6.91
C VAL A 108 4.78 -2.98 -6.20
N TYR A 109 3.55 -3.16 -5.75
CA TYR A 109 2.75 -2.08 -5.15
C TYR A 109 2.83 -2.01 -3.63
N GLY A 110 3.36 -3.06 -3.00
CA GLY A 110 3.62 -3.08 -1.58
C GLY A 110 4.55 -4.22 -1.19
N VAL A 111 5.21 -4.05 -0.05
CA VAL A 111 6.12 -5.03 0.53
C VAL A 111 5.87 -5.12 2.03
N THR A 112 5.78 -6.34 2.54
CA THR A 112 5.78 -6.63 3.97
C THR A 112 6.87 -7.65 4.25
N SER A 113 7.81 -7.36 5.13
CA SER A 113 8.86 -8.32 5.52
C SER A 113 9.37 -8.05 6.93
N ILE A 114 9.94 -9.08 7.56
CA ILE A 114 10.55 -8.96 8.89
C ILE A 114 12.05 -9.21 8.78
N ILE A 115 12.83 -8.21 9.16
CA ILE A 115 14.30 -8.29 9.20
C ILE A 115 14.75 -8.55 10.63
N ASN A 116 15.42 -9.67 10.87
CA ASN A 116 16.03 -9.96 12.17
C ASN A 116 17.28 -9.09 12.38
N LEU A 117 17.19 -8.10 13.27
CA LEU A 117 18.27 -7.16 13.58
C LEU A 117 19.34 -7.77 14.51
N THR A 118 19.08 -8.91 15.13
CA THR A 118 19.98 -9.57 16.08
C THR A 118 20.91 -10.56 15.37
N ASP A 119 20.38 -11.38 14.47
CA ASP A 119 21.14 -12.46 13.82
C ASP A 119 21.84 -11.99 12.53
N LYS A 120 21.32 -10.95 11.89
CA LYS A 120 21.82 -10.45 10.60
C LYS A 120 22.79 -9.27 10.71
N GLN A 121 23.41 -9.08 11.88
CA GLN A 121 24.36 -7.97 12.13
C GLN A 121 25.59 -7.96 11.21
N HIS A 122 25.89 -9.07 10.54
CA HIS A 122 26.99 -9.16 9.59
C HIS A 122 26.70 -8.43 8.26
N TYR A 123 25.43 -8.10 7.97
CA TYR A 123 25.07 -7.27 6.83
C TYR A 123 25.18 -5.79 7.21
N GLU A 124 25.84 -5.00 6.36
CA GLU A 124 26.04 -3.57 6.58
C GLU A 124 24.71 -2.80 6.70
N CYS A 125 23.72 -3.15 5.87
CA CYS A 125 22.40 -2.52 5.92
C CYS A 125 21.68 -2.73 7.26
N VAL A 126 21.93 -3.85 7.95
CA VAL A 126 21.33 -4.15 9.25
C VAL A 126 21.97 -3.33 10.36
N ASP A 127 23.29 -3.15 10.32
CA ASP A 127 23.98 -2.25 11.25
C ASP A 127 23.52 -0.79 11.06
N GLN A 128 23.39 -0.35 9.81
CA GLN A 128 22.85 0.97 9.47
C GLN A 128 21.41 1.16 9.98
N LEU A 129 20.55 0.15 9.87
CA LEU A 129 19.20 0.20 10.44
C LEU A 129 19.23 0.31 11.97
N ARG A 130 20.09 -0.44 12.66
CA ARG A 130 20.24 -0.32 14.13
C ARG A 130 20.72 1.06 14.55
N ASN A 131 21.67 1.62 13.80
CA ASN A 131 22.18 2.96 14.06
C ASN A 131 21.12 4.02 13.79
N LEU A 132 20.37 3.90 12.69
CA LEU A 132 19.23 4.78 12.38
C LEU A 132 18.19 4.79 13.51
N LEU A 133 17.79 3.61 14.02
CA LEU A 133 16.84 3.52 15.14
C LEU A 133 17.36 4.20 16.40
N ARG A 134 18.67 4.09 16.69
CA ARG A 134 19.33 4.76 17.82
C ARG A 134 19.38 6.27 17.64
N GLU A 135 19.74 6.74 16.44
CA GLU A 135 19.81 8.15 16.09
C GLU A 135 18.44 8.82 16.18
N MET A 136 17.41 8.22 15.56
CA MET A 136 16.04 8.73 15.61
C MET A 136 15.52 8.80 17.04
N CYS A 137 15.81 7.79 17.87
CA CYS A 137 15.40 7.80 19.27
C CYS A 137 16.16 8.86 20.07
N ALA A 138 17.45 9.09 19.77
CA ALA A 138 18.24 10.11 20.44
C ALA A 138 17.79 11.53 20.07
N GLU A 139 17.38 11.74 18.80
CA GLU A 139 16.95 13.04 18.29
C GLU A 139 15.52 13.42 18.73
N HIS A 140 14.61 12.44 18.78
CA HIS A 140 13.18 12.70 18.97
C HIS A 140 12.56 12.04 20.21
N GLY A 141 13.26 11.10 20.84
CA GLY A 141 12.76 10.31 21.95
C GLY A 141 13.06 10.91 23.33
N THR A 142 12.38 10.40 24.35
CA THR A 142 12.69 10.70 25.76
C THR A 142 13.89 9.88 26.25
N ASP A 143 14.49 10.27 27.38
CA ASP A 143 15.56 9.47 28.01
C ASP A 143 15.13 8.02 28.29
N GLN A 144 13.87 7.81 28.67
CA GLN A 144 13.30 6.48 28.89
C GLN A 144 13.20 5.67 27.59
N SER A 145 12.71 6.29 26.50
CA SER A 145 12.65 5.68 25.17
C SER A 145 14.04 5.30 24.68
N ASN A 146 15.02 6.18 24.88
CA ASN A 146 16.41 5.94 24.53
C ASN A 146 17.02 4.76 25.28
N ALA A 147 16.81 4.69 26.60
CA ALA A 147 17.26 3.57 27.40
C ALA A 147 16.59 2.25 26.96
N TYR A 148 15.29 2.28 26.65
CA TYR A 148 14.55 1.13 26.18
C TYR A 148 15.05 0.62 24.82
N VAL A 149 15.19 1.49 23.82
CA VAL A 149 15.68 1.11 22.48
C VAL A 149 17.10 0.57 22.55
N ARG A 150 17.98 1.19 23.36
CA ARG A 150 19.35 0.68 23.56
C ARG A 150 19.38 -0.69 24.22
N ALA A 151 18.53 -0.93 25.21
CA ALA A 151 18.41 -2.23 25.85
C ALA A 151 17.81 -3.28 24.89
N MET A 152 16.80 -2.91 24.11
CA MET A 152 16.18 -3.79 23.12
C MET A 152 17.19 -4.20 22.04
N LEU A 153 17.92 -3.24 21.46
CA LEU A 153 18.96 -3.46 20.45
C LEU A 153 20.30 -3.94 21.06
N SER A 154 20.28 -4.57 22.22
CA SER A 154 21.43 -5.28 22.77
C SER A 154 21.46 -6.71 22.23
N ASP A 155 22.64 -7.33 22.21
CA ASP A 155 22.83 -8.65 21.59
C ASP A 155 22.20 -9.81 22.37
N THR A 156 21.55 -9.52 23.50
CA THR A 156 20.85 -10.52 24.32
C THR A 156 19.39 -10.71 23.92
N ASN A 157 18.80 -9.78 23.16
CA ASN A 157 17.40 -9.84 22.74
C ASN A 157 17.30 -10.15 21.25
N THR A 158 16.39 -11.04 20.87
CA THR A 158 16.01 -11.24 19.47
C THR A 158 15.05 -10.14 19.05
N VAL A 159 15.44 -9.35 18.05
CA VAL A 159 14.67 -8.20 17.57
C VAL A 159 14.38 -8.36 16.09
N GLY A 160 13.09 -8.38 15.74
CA GLY A 160 12.62 -8.29 14.35
C GLY A 160 12.12 -6.89 14.04
N LEU A 161 12.59 -6.32 12.92
CA LEU A 161 12.07 -5.10 12.34
C LEU A 161 11.05 -5.45 11.26
N LEU A 162 9.79 -5.14 11.51
CA LEU A 162 8.74 -5.22 10.49
C LEU A 162 8.83 -4.02 9.56
N ILE A 163 9.04 -4.29 8.27
CA ILE A 163 8.90 -3.35 7.17
C ILE A 163 7.54 -3.61 6.54
N ASN A 164 6.69 -2.61 6.48
CA ASN A 164 5.40 -2.65 5.81
C ASN A 164 5.22 -1.33 5.06
N GLU A 165 5.37 -1.38 3.74
CA GLU A 165 5.29 -0.20 2.88
C GLU A 165 4.40 -0.50 1.67
N ARG A 166 3.61 0.48 1.25
CA ARG A 166 2.67 0.35 0.13
C ARG A 166 2.40 1.69 -0.52
N PHE A 167 2.01 1.67 -1.79
CA PHE A 167 1.63 2.92 -2.47
C PHE A 167 0.39 3.54 -1.81
N ILE A 168 0.42 4.85 -1.62
CA ILE A 168 -0.67 5.64 -0.99
C ILE A 168 -1.99 5.58 -1.75
N ASN A 169 -1.93 5.34 -3.07
CA ASN A 169 -3.10 5.30 -3.94
C ASN A 169 -3.86 3.97 -3.86
N PHE A 170 -3.34 2.99 -3.13
CA PHE A 170 -3.97 1.68 -3.01
C PHE A 170 -5.07 1.68 -1.93
N PRO A 171 -6.27 1.13 -2.22
CA PRO A 171 -7.32 0.92 -1.24
C PRO A 171 -6.82 0.19 0.01
N ALA A 172 -7.32 0.59 1.18
CA ALA A 172 -6.94 -0.05 2.45
C ALA A 172 -7.26 -1.55 2.51
N GLN A 173 -8.20 -2.03 1.69
CA GLN A 173 -8.62 -3.43 1.61
C GLN A 173 -7.49 -4.37 1.17
N ILE A 174 -6.52 -3.87 0.39
CA ILE A 174 -5.38 -4.66 -0.10
C ILE A 174 -4.28 -4.80 0.99
N ALA A 175 -4.37 -4.04 2.07
CA ALA A 175 -3.44 -4.18 3.20
C ALA A 175 -3.70 -5.45 4.03
N VAL A 176 -4.89 -6.05 3.93
CA VAL A 176 -5.23 -7.26 4.70
C VAL A 176 -4.44 -8.48 4.20
N PRO A 177 -4.44 -8.82 2.90
CA PRO A 177 -3.61 -9.92 2.36
C PRO A 177 -2.11 -9.80 2.67
N LEU A 178 -1.56 -8.57 2.70
CA LEU A 178 -0.15 -8.33 3.02
C LEU A 178 0.26 -8.87 4.38
N LEU A 179 -0.60 -8.66 5.37
CA LEU A 179 -0.32 -9.02 6.76
C LEU A 179 -0.60 -10.50 7.02
N GLU A 180 -1.61 -11.09 6.38
CA GLU A 180 -1.95 -12.50 6.52
C GLU A 180 -0.84 -13.42 5.99
N ASN A 181 -0.15 -13.03 4.92
CA ASN A 181 0.92 -13.82 4.31
C ASN A 181 2.32 -13.55 4.94
N ALA A 182 2.41 -12.66 5.94
CA ALA A 182 3.69 -12.25 6.55
C ALA A 182 4.12 -13.09 7.77
N THR A 183 3.35 -14.12 8.14
CA THR A 183 3.59 -15.02 9.30
C THR A 183 3.60 -16.47 8.88
#